data_AF-A0A7X6TKU1-F1
#
_entry.id   AF-A0A7X6TKU1-F1
#
_cell.length_a   1.000
_cell.length_b   1.000
_cell.length_c   1.000
_cell.angle_alpha   90.00
_cell.angle_beta   90.00
_cell.angle_gamma   90.00
#
_symmetry.space_group_name_H-M   'P 1'
#
loop_
_entity.id
_entity.type
_entity.pdbx_description
1 polymer ?
#
loop_
_entity_poly.entity_id
_entity_poly.type
_entity_poly.pdbx_seq_one_letter_code
_entity_poly.pdbx_strand_id
1 'polypeptide(L)'
;MQAQHSWGTAALAVISLAVSVVVLYYLQRCRGFKAKLVLLLIAAGGIGNLVDRVRLGKVTDFLSFIFGSYRFPTFNLADSFVTVGVILAIIFLLIDRDFSFELAGCCPPGKGDNE
;
A
#
# COMPACT_ATOMS: atom_id res chain seq x y z
N MET A 1 11.95 -1.80 -28.99
CA MET A 1 10.85 -1.98 -28.01
C MET A 1 11.32 -3.03 -27.02
N GLN A 2 11.84 -2.62 -25.86
CA GLN A 2 12.46 -3.56 -24.91
C GLN A 2 11.37 -4.44 -24.27
N ALA A 3 11.40 -5.73 -24.60
CA ALA A 3 10.66 -6.76 -23.90
C ALA A 3 11.27 -6.91 -22.49
N GLN A 4 10.81 -6.11 -21.53
CA GLN A 4 11.04 -6.44 -20.12
C GLN A 4 10.23 -7.70 -19.81
N HIS A 5 10.94 -8.76 -19.42
CA HIS A 5 10.45 -10.09 -19.06
C HIS A 5 9.01 -10.08 -18.49
N SER A 6 8.06 -10.59 -19.30
CA SER A 6 6.62 -10.66 -18.98
C SER A 6 6.32 -11.32 -17.63
N TRP A 7 7.16 -12.25 -17.19
CA TRP A 7 6.98 -12.95 -15.91
C TRP A 7 7.23 -12.04 -14.70
N GLY A 8 8.18 -11.10 -14.78
CA GLY A 8 8.51 -10.20 -13.68
C GLY A 8 7.41 -9.15 -13.46
N THR A 9 6.92 -8.56 -14.55
CA THR A 9 5.78 -7.62 -14.50
C THR A 9 4.50 -8.31 -14.05
N ALA A 10 4.25 -9.53 -14.53
CA ALA A 10 3.13 -10.35 -14.09
C ALA A 10 3.23 -10.73 -12.59
N ALA A 11 4.41 -11.15 -12.13
CA ALA A 11 4.62 -11.47 -10.72
C ALA A 11 4.37 -10.26 -9.81
N LEU A 12 4.89 -9.08 -10.19
CA LEU A 12 4.63 -7.84 -9.46
C LEU A 12 3.14 -7.44 -9.49
N ALA A 13 2.45 -7.67 -10.59
CA ALA A 13 1.01 -7.42 -10.68
C ALA A 13 0.22 -8.36 -9.75
N VAL A 14 0.55 -9.65 -9.71
CA VAL A 14 -0.08 -10.64 -8.81
C VAL A 14 0.17 -10.29 -7.35
N ILE A 15 1.40 -9.92 -6.99
CA ILE A 15 1.74 -9.49 -5.63
C ILE A 15 0.97 -8.22 -5.26
N SER A 16 0.95 -7.22 -6.15
CA SER A 16 0.21 -5.97 -5.93
C SER A 16 -1.28 -6.23 -5.75
N LEU A 17 -1.87 -7.14 -6.55
CA LEU A 17 -3.26 -7.56 -6.41
C LEU A 17 -3.52 -8.26 -5.07
N ALA A 18 -2.68 -9.23 -4.70
CA ALA A 18 -2.82 -9.96 -3.44
C ALA A 18 -2.75 -9.00 -2.24
N VAL A 19 -1.78 -8.10 -2.22
CA VAL A 19 -1.64 -7.07 -1.17
C VAL A 19 -2.85 -6.15 -1.15
N SER A 20 -3.30 -5.64 -2.30
CA SER A 20 -4.50 -4.78 -2.37
C SER A 20 -5.75 -5.50 -1.84
N VAL A 21 -5.96 -6.77 -2.15
CA VAL A 21 -7.09 -7.57 -1.62
C VAL A 21 -7.00 -7.70 -0.11
N VAL A 22 -5.82 -8.03 0.43
CA VAL A 22 -5.61 -8.14 1.87
C VAL A 22 -5.88 -6.81 2.57
N VAL A 23 -5.34 -5.70 2.06
CA VAL A 23 -5.55 -4.37 2.65
C VAL A 23 -7.02 -3.96 2.61
N LEU A 24 -7.72 -4.20 1.49
CA LEU A 24 -9.16 -3.93 1.39
C LEU A 24 -10.00 -4.80 2.34
N TYR A 25 -9.62 -6.06 2.53
CA TYR A 25 -10.24 -6.96 3.50
C TYR A 25 -10.14 -6.39 4.92
N TYR A 26 -8.95 -5.91 5.34
CA TYR A 26 -8.77 -5.29 6.65
C TYR A 26 -9.47 -3.93 6.76
N LEU A 27 -9.48 -3.13 5.69
CA LEU A 27 -10.16 -1.82 5.66
C LEU A 27 -11.65 -1.94 6.00
N GLN A 28 -12.32 -3.01 5.55
CA GLN A 28 -13.73 -3.26 5.85
C GLN A 28 -13.98 -3.69 7.30
N ARG A 29 -12.96 -4.19 8.00
CA ARG A 29 -13.06 -4.74 9.36
C ARG A 29 -12.67 -3.73 10.43
N CYS A 30 -11.76 -2.83 10.09
CA CYS A 30 -11.39 -1.73 10.97
C CYS A 30 -12.53 -0.74 11.13
N ARG A 31 -12.79 -0.31 12.37
CA ARG A 31 -13.78 0.75 12.68
C ARG A 31 -13.12 2.10 12.92
N GLY A 32 -11.90 2.11 13.45
CA GLY A 32 -11.14 3.32 13.78
C GLY A 32 -10.81 4.19 12.57
N PHE A 33 -10.98 5.50 12.71
CA PHE A 33 -10.72 6.46 11.63
C PHE A 33 -9.24 6.44 11.22
N LYS A 34 -8.31 6.37 12.18
CA LYS A 34 -6.87 6.36 11.94
C LYS A 34 -6.45 5.11 11.16
N ALA A 35 -6.90 3.94 11.60
CA ALA A 35 -6.67 2.67 10.90
C ALA A 35 -7.23 2.70 9.47
N LYS A 36 -8.46 3.19 9.29
CA LYS A 36 -9.06 3.34 7.95
C LYS A 36 -8.28 4.27 7.05
N LEU A 37 -7.85 5.43 7.56
CA LEU A 37 -7.10 6.41 6.78
C LEU A 37 -5.79 5.82 6.25
N VAL A 38 -5.02 5.16 7.12
CA VAL A 38 -3.77 4.49 6.76
C VAL A 38 -4.01 3.39 5.71
N LEU A 39 -4.98 2.50 5.97
CA LEU A 39 -5.30 1.40 5.06
C LEU A 39 -5.83 1.91 3.71
N LEU A 40 -6.59 3.01 3.69
CA LEU A 40 -7.11 3.62 2.46
C LEU A 40 -5.97 4.21 1.61
N LEU A 41 -5.00 4.88 2.21
CA LEU A 41 -3.82 5.40 1.51
C LEU A 41 -3.01 4.28 0.85
N ILE A 42 -2.73 3.22 1.62
CA ILE A 42 -1.99 2.05 1.11
C ILE A 42 -2.79 1.33 0.02
N ALA A 43 -4.10 1.15 0.22
CA ALA A 43 -4.98 0.53 -0.78
C ALA A 43 -5.04 1.36 -2.07
N ALA A 44 -5.25 2.67 -1.97
CA ALA A 44 -5.33 3.56 -3.12
C ALA A 44 -4.03 3.53 -3.95
N GLY A 45 -2.87 3.54 -3.30
CA GLY A 45 -1.58 3.40 -3.98
C GLY A 45 -1.41 2.02 -4.64
N GLY A 46 -1.68 0.93 -3.91
CA GLY A 46 -1.59 -0.42 -4.48
C GLY A 46 -2.52 -0.64 -5.67
N ILE A 47 -3.76 -0.14 -5.58
CA ILE A 47 -4.76 -0.23 -6.65
C ILE A 47 -4.36 0.62 -7.85
N GLY A 48 -3.87 1.85 -7.65
CA GLY A 48 -3.41 2.71 -8.75
C GLY A 48 -2.30 2.04 -9.56
N ASN A 49 -1.30 1.51 -8.87
CA ASN A 49 -0.20 0.77 -9.47
C ASN A 49 -0.64 -0.55 -10.14
N LEU A 50 -1.70 -1.20 -9.64
CA LEU A 50 -2.29 -2.38 -10.28
C LEU A 50 -3.04 -2.02 -11.57
N VAL A 51 -3.83 -0.94 -11.54
CA VAL A 51 -4.61 -0.47 -12.70
C VAL A 51 -3.67 -0.12 -13.86
N ASP A 52 -2.56 0.56 -13.57
CA ASP A 52 -1.52 0.87 -14.56
C ASP A 52 -0.96 -0.40 -15.20
N ARG A 53 -0.62 -1.41 -14.40
CA ARG A 53 -0.09 -2.69 -14.91
C ARG A 53 -1.11 -3.43 -15.76
N VAL A 54 -2.39 -3.42 -15.39
CA VAL A 54 -3.46 -4.09 -16.17
C VAL A 54 -3.73 -3.37 -17.48
N ARG A 55 -3.72 -2.03 -17.50
CA ARG A 55 -4.04 -1.24 -18.70
C ARG A 55 -2.86 -1.08 -19.65
N LEU A 56 -1.66 -0.87 -19.12
CA LEU A 56 -0.48 -0.46 -19.87
C LEU A 56 0.62 -1.54 -19.90
N GLY A 57 0.46 -2.63 -19.14
CA GLY A 57 1.48 -3.66 -18.99
C GLY A 57 2.70 -3.25 -18.15
N LYS A 58 2.69 -2.03 -17.60
CA LYS A 58 3.76 -1.43 -16.79
C LYS A 58 3.21 -0.31 -15.91
N VAL A 59 3.99 0.11 -14.93
CA VAL A 59 3.72 1.30 -14.12
C VAL A 59 4.27 2.55 -14.81
N THR A 60 3.53 3.66 -14.75
CA THR A 60 3.96 4.92 -15.37
C THR A 60 4.54 5.87 -14.32
N ASP A 61 5.86 6.03 -14.34
CA ASP A 61 6.55 6.98 -13.46
C ASP A 61 6.63 8.36 -14.15
N PHE A 62 6.17 9.41 -13.48
CA PHE A 62 6.08 10.77 -14.05
C PHE A 62 6.66 11.86 -13.15
N LEU A 63 6.88 11.59 -11.86
CA LEU A 63 7.52 12.55 -10.95
C LEU A 63 9.03 12.31 -10.96
N SER A 64 9.80 13.30 -11.42
CA SER A 64 11.27 13.29 -11.43
C SER A 64 11.80 14.54 -10.74
N PHE A 65 12.58 14.38 -9.69
CA PHE A 65 13.20 15.49 -8.96
C PHE A 65 14.72 15.48 -9.13
N ILE A 66 15.30 16.65 -9.36
CA ILE A 66 16.75 16.84 -9.51
C ILE A 66 17.18 17.92 -8.50
N PHE A 67 18.13 17.57 -7.63
CA PHE A 67 18.71 18.46 -6.64
C PHE A 67 20.20 18.64 -6.93
N GLY A 68 20.55 19.70 -7.66
CA GLY A 68 21.91 19.94 -8.10
C GLY A 68 22.41 18.80 -9.01
N SER A 69 23.43 18.06 -8.57
CA SER A 69 23.97 16.89 -9.28
C SER A 69 23.26 15.58 -8.94
N TYR A 70 22.43 15.55 -7.89
CA TYR A 70 21.73 14.35 -7.45
C TYR A 70 20.37 14.22 -8.15
N ARG A 71 20.11 13.05 -8.74
CA ARG A 71 18.83 12.72 -9.37
C ARG A 71 18.07 11.76 -8.46
N PHE A 72 16.95 12.22 -7.92
CA PHE A 72 16.07 11.35 -7.15
C PHE A 72 15.42 10.33 -8.10
N PRO A 73 15.24 9.06 -7.68
CA PRO A 73 14.53 8.06 -8.48
C PRO A 73 13.17 8.58 -8.93
N THR A 74 12.81 8.37 -10.18
CA THR A 74 11.46 8.68 -10.66
C THR A 74 10.42 7.83 -9.94
N PHE A 75 9.31 8.45 -9.56
CA PHE A 75 8.21 7.76 -8.90
C PHE A 75 6.86 8.26 -9.41
N ASN A 76 5.79 7.65 -8.95
CA ASN A 76 4.44 8.06 -9.32
C ASN A 76 3.61 8.47 -8.08
N LEU A 77 2.39 8.95 -8.33
CA LEU A 77 1.48 9.36 -7.25
C LEU A 77 1.04 8.18 -6.37
N ALA A 78 0.94 6.98 -6.95
CA ALA A 78 0.54 5.77 -6.23
C ALA A 78 1.60 5.37 -5.19
N ASP A 79 2.89 5.46 -5.52
CA ASP A 79 4.00 5.26 -4.60
C ASP A 79 3.97 6.30 -3.47
N SER A 80 3.62 7.55 -3.79
CA SER A 80 3.47 8.61 -2.79
C SER A 80 2.37 8.28 -1.78
N PHE A 81 1.23 7.73 -2.21
CA PHE A 81 0.18 7.29 -1.29
C PHE A 81 0.61 6.14 -0.39
N VAL A 82 1.34 5.16 -0.93
CA VAL A 82 1.89 4.08 -0.10
C VAL A 82 2.90 4.63 0.90
N THR A 83 3.84 5.48 0.47
CA THR A 83 4.85 6.05 1.35
C THR A 83 4.23 6.88 2.47
N VAL A 84 3.30 7.79 2.15
CA VAL A 84 2.61 8.61 3.16
C VAL A 84 1.77 7.74 4.09
N GLY A 85 1.06 6.73 3.57
CA GLY A 85 0.28 5.78 4.36
C GLY A 85 1.14 5.00 5.36
N VAL A 86 2.31 4.50 4.92
CA VAL A 86 3.26 3.78 5.79
C VAL A 86 3.88 4.72 6.83
N ILE A 87 4.27 5.94 6.45
CA ILE A 87 4.79 6.94 7.40
C ILE A 87 3.74 7.24 8.47
N LEU A 88 2.48 7.47 8.08
CA LEU A 88 1.39 7.68 9.03
C LEU A 88 1.14 6.46 9.92
N ALA A 89 1.21 5.25 9.35
CA ALA A 89 1.10 4.01 10.13
C ALA A 89 2.17 3.94 11.22
N ILE A 90 3.42 4.24 10.88
CA ILE A 90 4.54 4.24 11.82
C ILE A 90 4.34 5.31 12.89
N ILE A 91 3.97 6.53 12.49
CA ILE A 91 3.71 7.62 13.45
C ILE A 91 2.60 7.24 14.42
N PHE A 92 1.49 6.68 13.94
CA PHE A 92 0.40 6.25 14.82
C PHE A 92 0.80 5.07 15.70
N LEU A 93 1.59 4.10 15.22
CA LEU A 93 2.10 3.01 16.07
C LEU A 93 3.01 3.52 17.20
N LEU A 94 3.80 4.57 16.96
CA LEU A 94 4.74 5.10 17.95
C LEU A 94 4.07 6.02 18.98
N ILE A 95 3.07 6.80 18.57
CA ILE A 95 2.44 7.81 19.42
C ILE A 95 1.15 7.29 20.07
N ASP A 96 0.38 6.49 19.34
CA ASP A 96 -0.97 6.10 19.71
C ASP A 96 -1.05 4.59 19.99
N ARG A 97 -1.11 4.25 21.29
CA ARG A 97 -1.29 2.86 21.72
C ARG A 97 -2.64 2.29 21.27
N ASP A 98 -3.67 3.13 21.18
CA ASP A 98 -5.01 2.72 20.76
C ASP A 98 -5.03 2.33 19.28
N PHE A 99 -4.19 2.96 18.44
CA PHE A 99 -4.03 2.57 17.04
C PHE A 99 -3.58 1.11 16.87
N SER A 100 -2.68 0.64 17.75
CA SER A 100 -2.23 -0.75 17.73
C SER A 100 -3.37 -1.71 18.08
N PHE A 101 -4.21 -1.34 19.06
CA PHE A 101 -5.42 -2.10 19.41
C PHE A 101 -6.50 -2.02 18.33
N GLU A 102 -6.65 -0.88 17.65
CA GLU A 102 -7.57 -0.75 16.52
C GLU A 102 -7.18 -1.70 15.40
N LEU A 103 -5.90 -1.72 15.00
CA LEU A 103 -5.39 -2.65 13.99
C LEU A 103 -5.50 -4.12 14.43
N ALA A 104 -5.16 -4.43 15.68
CA ALA A 104 -5.29 -5.78 16.24
C ALA A 104 -6.76 -6.21 16.32
N GLY A 105 -7.68 -5.31 16.62
CA GLY A 105 -9.12 -5.55 16.63
C GLY A 105 -9.72 -5.76 15.23
N CYS A 106 -8.99 -5.42 14.17
CA CYS A 106 -9.36 -5.80 12.79
C CYS A 106 -9.00 -7.26 12.47
N CYS A 107 -8.28 -7.96 13.36
CA CYS A 107 -8.00 -9.39 13.24
C CYS A 107 -9.32 -10.18 13.36
N PRO A 108 -9.55 -11.22 12.53
CA PRO A 108 -10.78 -12.00 12.60
C PRO A 108 -10.97 -12.64 14.00
N PRO A 109 -12.18 -12.61 14.58
CA PRO A 109 -12.46 -13.35 15.80
C PRO A 109 -12.39 -14.85 15.48
N GLY A 110 -11.33 -15.51 15.95
CA GLY A 110 -11.16 -16.94 15.74
C GLY A 110 -9.78 -17.46 16.10
N LYS A 111 -9.55 -17.63 17.42
CA LYS A 111 -9.02 -18.85 18.08
C LYS A 111 -8.10 -18.48 19.27
N GLY A 112 -8.66 -18.43 20.48
CA GLY A 112 -7.83 -18.46 21.70
C GLY A 112 -8.37 -17.81 22.97
N ASP A 113 -9.68 -17.76 23.18
CA ASP A 113 -10.32 -17.38 24.44
C ASP A 113 -11.30 -18.48 24.86
N ASN A 114 -10.75 -19.68 25.07
CA ASN A 114 -11.33 -20.63 26.02
C ASN A 114 -10.61 -20.39 27.34
N GLU A 115 -11.36 -19.82 28.27
CA GLU A 115 -11.33 -19.98 29.74
C GLU A 115 -10.04 -20.47 30.41
#